data_AF-A0A9W8HR14-F1
#
_entry.id   AF-A0A9W8HR14-F1
#
_cell.length_a   1.000
_cell.length_b   1.000
_cell.length_c   1.000
_cell.angle_alpha   90.00
_cell.angle_beta   90.00
_cell.angle_gamma   90.00
#
_symmetry.space_group_name_H-M   'P 1'
#
loop_
_entity.id
_entity.type
_entity.pdbx_description
1 polymer ?
#
loop_
_entity_poly.entity_id
_entity_poly.type
_entity_poly.pdbx_seq_one_letter_code
_entity_poly.pdbx_strand_id
1 'polypeptide(L)'
;MVSVLIDAGAGSKWRFKDALGTFERTEGLGIAALRMFENGVFSSSAHNPFQVDARALLKLTDQDLLDGFQVTPDNPLLACENRAQLLRSLGKALDEGPRYFGGQCACNAHPARPGFMLDYLSGCASDSPMTVSIDDVWDVIIDGLAPVWPASRTQIDGVSLGDVWPCPILALPLDSDGSSKQQPGTECLVPFHKLSQWLTWSLLEVIVKLGRFTITETEKLTGLPEYRNGGLLIDMGLLELKDADRERGLADSTSSVPRFEVSDSVIVEWRAMTVVLLDRIADTIRKKCALPDAQIPDMFLARVLEGGTWKGGRENAARLRGDTKDPPINIISDGTIF
;
A
#
# COMPACT_ATOMS: atom_id res chain seq x y z
N MET A 1 -2.56 5.50 9.19
CA MET A 1 -2.58 4.04 9.30
C MET A 1 -3.92 3.45 8.90
N VAL A 2 -5.00 3.63 9.69
CA VAL A 2 -6.35 3.09 9.37
C VAL A 2 -6.77 3.37 7.93
N SER A 3 -6.78 4.65 7.53
CA SER A 3 -7.18 5.05 6.16
C SER A 3 -6.36 4.36 5.06
N VAL A 4 -5.07 4.10 5.27
CA VAL A 4 -4.21 3.46 4.26
C VAL A 4 -4.52 1.97 4.14
N LEU A 5 -4.75 1.28 5.26
CA LEU A 5 -5.06 -0.16 5.25
C LEU A 5 -6.40 -0.47 4.59
N ILE A 6 -7.34 0.47 4.64
CA ILE A 6 -8.69 0.31 4.07
C ILE A 6 -8.86 0.98 2.69
N ASP A 7 -7.81 1.58 2.14
CA ASP A 7 -7.81 2.22 0.82
C ASP A 7 -7.84 1.22 -0.35
N ALA A 8 -7.96 -0.08 -0.09
CA ALA A 8 -7.99 -1.08 -1.17
C ALA A 8 -9.18 -0.82 -2.09
N GLY A 9 -8.99 -0.95 -3.40
CA GLY A 9 -9.89 -0.36 -4.41
C GLY A 9 -11.40 -0.52 -4.12
N ALA A 10 -12.15 0.57 -4.25
CA ALA A 10 -13.58 0.61 -3.92
C ALA A 10 -14.50 -0.08 -4.96
N GLY A 11 -13.93 -0.65 -6.03
CA GLY A 11 -14.68 -0.98 -7.25
C GLY A 11 -15.15 0.28 -7.99
N SER A 12 -15.90 0.10 -9.08
CA SER A 12 -16.41 1.21 -9.93
C SER A 12 -17.81 1.69 -9.56
N LYS A 13 -18.54 0.95 -8.70
CA LYS A 13 -19.95 1.22 -8.39
C LYS A 13 -20.17 1.94 -7.08
N TRP A 14 -19.32 1.68 -6.08
CA TRP A 14 -19.48 2.24 -4.74
C TRP A 14 -19.29 3.76 -4.74
N ARG A 15 -20.14 4.46 -3.98
CA ARG A 15 -20.02 5.89 -3.72
C ARG A 15 -20.25 6.19 -2.24
N PHE A 16 -19.55 7.20 -1.73
CA PHE A 16 -19.75 7.75 -0.39
C PHE A 16 -20.48 9.08 -0.46
N LYS A 17 -21.57 9.23 0.30
CA LYS A 17 -22.29 10.50 0.42
C LYS A 17 -21.90 11.20 1.71
N ASP A 18 -21.40 12.41 1.60
CA ASP A 18 -21.02 13.27 2.72
C ASP A 18 -21.71 14.64 2.60
N ALA A 19 -21.70 15.42 3.68
CA ALA A 19 -22.13 16.82 3.63
C ALA A 19 -21.35 17.66 2.59
N LEU A 20 -20.11 17.27 2.29
CA LEU A 20 -19.26 17.92 1.28
C LEU A 20 -19.59 17.53 -0.17
N GLY A 21 -20.37 16.47 -0.39
CA GLY A 21 -20.70 15.98 -1.72
C GLY A 21 -20.74 14.45 -1.83
N THR A 22 -20.74 13.94 -3.07
CA THR A 22 -20.63 12.50 -3.35
C THR A 22 -19.25 12.20 -3.90
N PHE A 23 -18.58 11.22 -3.29
CA PHE A 23 -17.21 10.84 -3.58
C PHE A 23 -17.16 9.38 -4.04
N GLU A 24 -16.19 9.05 -4.88
CA GLU A 24 -16.00 7.70 -5.44
C GLU A 24 -14.55 7.25 -5.19
N ARG A 25 -14.26 5.96 -5.42
CA ARG A 25 -12.89 5.41 -5.39
C ARG A 25 -12.15 5.76 -4.08
N THR A 26 -10.83 6.01 -4.16
CA THR A 26 -9.94 6.27 -3.02
C THR A 26 -10.37 7.51 -2.23
N GLU A 27 -10.84 8.56 -2.89
CA GLU A 27 -11.30 9.78 -2.23
C GLU A 27 -12.50 9.51 -1.32
N GLY A 28 -13.48 8.73 -1.81
CA GLY A 28 -14.61 8.31 -0.99
C GLY A 28 -14.19 7.46 0.21
N LEU A 29 -13.23 6.54 0.03
CA LEU A 29 -12.72 5.70 1.12
C LEU A 29 -12.05 6.55 2.21
N GLY A 30 -11.27 7.57 1.82
CA GLY A 30 -10.62 8.49 2.74
C GLY A 30 -11.62 9.30 3.56
N ILE A 31 -12.67 9.84 2.93
CA ILE A 31 -13.71 10.59 3.65
C ILE A 31 -14.51 9.67 4.58
N ALA A 32 -14.87 8.46 4.14
CA ALA A 32 -15.55 7.48 4.99
C ALA A 32 -14.72 7.17 6.24
N ALA A 33 -13.43 6.87 6.06
CA ALA A 33 -12.50 6.61 7.16
C ALA A 33 -12.38 7.79 8.12
N LEU A 34 -12.34 9.02 7.60
CA LEU A 34 -12.31 10.24 8.40
C LEU A 34 -13.60 10.39 9.24
N ARG A 35 -14.78 10.17 8.64
CA ARG A 35 -16.06 10.25 9.37
C ARG A 35 -16.17 9.18 10.45
N MET A 36 -15.71 7.96 10.19
CA MET A 36 -15.62 6.91 11.21
C MET A 36 -14.70 7.32 12.36
N PHE A 37 -13.55 7.92 12.06
CA PHE A 37 -12.64 8.43 13.09
C PHE A 37 -13.26 9.58 13.90
N GLU A 38 -13.90 10.55 13.26
CA GLU A 38 -14.57 11.67 13.93
C GLU A 38 -15.73 11.22 14.83
N ASN A 39 -16.42 10.15 14.44
CA ASN A 39 -17.49 9.53 15.23
C ASN A 39 -16.98 8.60 16.34
N GLY A 40 -15.66 8.47 16.51
CA GLY A 40 -15.06 7.68 17.58
C GLY A 40 -15.09 6.17 17.35
N VAL A 41 -15.36 5.69 16.13
CA VAL A 41 -15.47 4.26 15.81
C VAL A 41 -14.19 3.49 16.15
N PHE A 42 -13.03 4.15 16.09
CA PHE A 42 -11.72 3.56 16.34
C PHE A 42 -11.17 3.80 17.76
N SER A 43 -11.96 4.42 18.65
CA SER A 43 -11.55 4.74 20.02
C SER A 43 -12.33 3.95 21.05
N SER A 44 -11.63 3.39 22.04
CA SER A 44 -12.25 2.72 23.18
C SER A 44 -12.63 3.68 24.31
N SER A 45 -12.31 4.97 24.16
CA SER A 45 -12.56 6.02 25.15
C SER A 45 -13.60 7.02 24.65
N ALA A 46 -14.77 7.05 25.29
CA ALA A 46 -15.79 8.06 25.01
C ALA A 46 -15.33 9.49 25.34
N HIS A 47 -14.33 9.65 26.20
CA HIS A 47 -13.74 10.95 26.54
C HIS A 47 -12.69 11.41 25.53
N ASN A 48 -12.25 10.54 24.61
CA ASN A 48 -11.32 10.88 23.55
C ASN A 48 -11.71 10.17 22.23
N PRO A 49 -12.75 10.67 21.53
CA PRO A 49 -13.23 10.02 20.29
C PRO A 49 -12.21 10.11 19.16
N PHE A 50 -11.35 11.14 19.12
CA PHE A 50 -10.35 11.35 18.06
C PHE A 50 -9.08 10.55 18.32
N GLN A 51 -9.23 9.24 18.51
CA GLN A 51 -8.15 8.30 18.77
C GLN A 51 -8.38 7.00 17.99
N VAL A 52 -7.26 6.33 17.68
CA VAL A 52 -7.25 4.93 17.25
C VAL A 52 -6.53 4.12 18.33
N ASP A 53 -7.12 3.03 18.80
CA ASP A 53 -6.47 2.12 19.74
C ASP A 53 -6.80 0.64 19.52
N ALA A 54 -5.92 -0.21 20.03
CA ALA A 54 -6.00 -1.66 19.87
C ALA A 54 -7.33 -2.25 20.36
N ARG A 55 -7.88 -1.77 21.49
CA ARG A 55 -9.10 -2.33 22.09
C ARG A 55 -10.33 -2.07 21.23
N ALA A 56 -10.44 -0.87 20.67
CA ALA A 56 -11.53 -0.56 19.74
C ALA A 56 -11.38 -1.33 18.43
N LEU A 57 -10.18 -1.37 17.86
CA LEU A 57 -9.92 -2.10 16.62
C LEU A 57 -10.20 -3.60 16.74
N LEU A 58 -9.85 -4.23 17.88
CA LEU A 58 -10.15 -5.64 18.15
C LEU A 58 -11.66 -5.93 18.28
N LYS A 59 -12.46 -4.93 18.66
CA LYS A 59 -13.91 -5.04 18.82
C LYS A 59 -14.70 -4.66 17.57
N LEU A 60 -14.04 -4.15 16.52
CA LEU A 60 -14.68 -3.77 15.27
C LEU A 60 -15.41 -4.96 14.65
N THR A 61 -16.70 -4.76 14.40
CA THR A 61 -17.54 -5.70 13.68
C THR A 61 -17.55 -5.37 12.20
N ASP A 62 -17.97 -6.34 11.38
CA ASP A 62 -18.16 -6.10 9.94
C ASP A 62 -19.29 -5.08 9.72
N GLN A 63 -20.30 -5.05 10.60
CA GLN A 63 -21.40 -4.08 10.55
C GLN A 63 -20.93 -2.64 10.74
N ASP A 64 -19.98 -2.39 11.66
CA ASP A 64 -19.42 -1.05 11.87
C ASP A 64 -18.78 -0.50 10.58
N LEU A 65 -18.15 -1.39 9.80
CA LEU A 65 -17.56 -1.04 8.50
C LEU A 65 -18.64 -0.86 7.44
N LEU A 66 -19.63 -1.75 7.37
CA LEU A 66 -20.75 -1.61 6.41
C LEU A 66 -21.46 -0.26 6.62
N ASP A 67 -21.75 0.10 7.86
CA ASP A 67 -22.42 1.36 8.21
C ASP A 67 -21.51 2.56 7.91
N GLY A 68 -20.24 2.50 8.35
CA GLY A 68 -19.26 3.56 8.13
C GLY A 68 -18.96 3.83 6.66
N PHE A 69 -19.02 2.80 5.81
CA PHE A 69 -18.84 2.91 4.35
C PHE A 69 -20.15 3.01 3.56
N GLN A 70 -21.32 3.09 4.22
CA GLN A 70 -22.64 3.18 3.58
C GLN A 70 -22.89 2.03 2.59
N VAL A 71 -22.42 0.83 2.93
CA VAL A 71 -22.52 -0.36 2.07
C VAL A 71 -23.93 -0.91 2.15
N THR A 72 -24.55 -1.06 0.98
CA THR A 72 -25.88 -1.66 0.81
C THR A 72 -25.88 -2.53 -0.45
N PRO A 73 -26.91 -3.36 -0.70
CA PRO A 73 -27.02 -4.10 -1.96
C PRO A 73 -26.95 -3.20 -3.21
N ASP A 74 -27.44 -1.96 -3.11
CA ASP A 74 -27.43 -0.97 -4.20
C ASP A 74 -26.17 -0.10 -4.22
N ASN A 75 -25.33 -0.17 -3.18
CA ASN A 75 -24.06 0.53 -3.06
C ASN A 75 -22.95 -0.44 -2.58
N PRO A 76 -22.60 -1.47 -3.38
CA PRO A 76 -21.71 -2.53 -2.94
C PRO A 76 -20.25 -2.06 -2.93
N LEU A 77 -19.56 -2.24 -1.80
CA LEU A 77 -18.12 -2.04 -1.68
C LEU A 77 -17.38 -3.36 -1.85
N LEU A 78 -16.48 -3.44 -2.82
CA LEU A 78 -15.67 -4.64 -3.09
C LEU A 78 -14.82 -5.01 -1.86
N ALA A 79 -14.91 -6.25 -1.35
CA ALA A 79 -14.09 -6.79 -0.27
C ALA A 79 -14.20 -6.02 1.08
N CYS A 80 -15.42 -5.61 1.46
CA CYS A 80 -15.65 -4.84 2.69
C CYS A 80 -15.25 -5.63 3.96
N GLU A 81 -15.59 -6.91 4.02
CA GLU A 81 -15.32 -7.81 5.13
C GLU A 81 -13.80 -7.98 5.36
N ASN A 82 -13.02 -8.03 4.28
CA ASN A 82 -11.56 -8.09 4.35
C ASN A 82 -10.97 -6.82 4.99
N ARG A 83 -11.60 -5.64 4.82
CA ARG A 83 -11.17 -4.40 5.50
C ARG A 83 -11.42 -4.46 7.00
N ALA A 84 -12.57 -4.98 7.43
CA ALA A 84 -12.86 -5.18 8.85
C ALA A 84 -11.84 -6.13 9.48
N GLN A 85 -11.52 -7.23 8.80
CA GLN A 85 -10.51 -8.17 9.25
C GLN A 85 -9.11 -7.54 9.32
N LEU A 86 -8.70 -6.75 8.32
CA LEU A 86 -7.43 -6.02 8.34
C LEU A 86 -7.33 -5.06 9.54
N LEU A 87 -8.41 -4.35 9.88
CA LEU A 87 -8.42 -3.46 11.04
C LEU A 87 -8.37 -4.22 12.37
N ARG A 88 -9.02 -5.38 12.49
CA ARG A 88 -8.86 -6.27 13.65
C ARG A 88 -7.43 -6.79 13.76
N SER A 89 -6.82 -7.18 12.65
CA SER A 89 -5.41 -7.59 12.61
C SER A 89 -4.46 -6.45 12.99
N LEU A 90 -4.77 -5.21 12.60
CA LEU A 90 -4.07 -4.02 13.12
C LEU A 90 -4.23 -3.92 14.64
N GLY A 91 -5.44 -4.06 15.17
CA GLY A 91 -5.67 -4.06 16.63
C GLY A 91 -4.81 -5.09 17.36
N LYS A 92 -4.71 -6.30 16.81
CA LYS A 92 -3.84 -7.37 17.33
C LYS A 92 -2.36 -7.00 17.26
N ALA A 93 -1.89 -6.51 16.11
CA ALA A 93 -0.49 -6.11 15.93
C ALA A 93 -0.07 -4.98 16.90
N LEU A 94 -0.97 -4.05 17.19
CA LEU A 94 -0.73 -3.01 18.19
C LEU A 94 -0.62 -3.60 19.61
N ASP A 95 -1.53 -4.50 19.99
CA ASP A 95 -1.59 -5.10 21.33
C ASP A 95 -0.39 -6.04 21.61
N GLU A 96 0.01 -6.82 20.60
CA GLU A 96 1.14 -7.76 20.67
C GLU A 96 2.50 -7.09 20.37
N GLY A 97 2.50 -5.82 19.95
CA GLY A 97 3.69 -5.07 19.56
C GLY A 97 4.08 -3.94 20.52
N PRO A 98 4.20 -4.16 21.85
CA PRO A 98 4.46 -3.09 22.81
C PRO A 98 5.79 -2.37 22.59
N ARG A 99 6.76 -3.02 21.92
CA ARG A 99 8.02 -2.41 21.49
C ARG A 99 7.79 -1.12 20.70
N TYR A 100 6.83 -1.14 19.77
CA TYR A 100 6.55 -0.02 18.88
C TYR A 100 5.30 0.76 19.31
N PHE A 101 4.31 0.09 19.90
CA PHE A 101 2.98 0.66 20.12
C PHE A 101 2.53 0.70 21.58
N GLY A 102 3.43 0.40 22.54
CA GLY A 102 3.12 0.38 23.98
C GLY A 102 3.21 1.74 24.67
N GLY A 103 3.99 2.67 24.10
CA GLY A 103 4.28 3.97 24.71
C GLY A 103 5.14 3.90 25.97
N GLN A 104 5.55 5.05 26.51
CA GLN A 104 6.40 5.11 27.71
C GLN A 104 5.65 4.76 29.02
N CYS A 105 4.32 4.87 29.03
CA CYS A 105 3.50 4.52 30.19
C CYS A 105 3.05 3.07 30.10
N ALA A 106 3.87 2.15 30.64
CA ALA A 106 3.53 0.73 30.81
C ALA A 106 2.43 0.52 31.88
N CYS A 107 1.27 1.14 31.73
CA CYS A 107 0.11 0.92 32.58
C CYS A 107 -1.11 0.54 31.75
N ASN A 108 -1.87 -0.46 32.22
CA ASN A 108 -3.10 -0.95 31.59
C ASN A 108 -4.20 0.13 31.44
N ALA A 109 -3.97 1.36 31.90
CA ALA A 109 -4.90 2.48 31.71
C ALA A 109 -4.97 2.95 30.25
N HIS A 110 -3.88 2.81 29.48
CA HIS A 110 -3.82 3.28 28.10
C HIS A 110 -3.68 2.10 27.13
N PRO A 111 -4.66 1.88 26.22
CA PRO A 111 -4.52 0.85 25.19
C PRO A 111 -3.40 1.20 24.21
N ALA A 112 -2.75 0.17 23.66
CA ALA A 112 -1.76 0.33 22.60
C ALA A 112 -2.36 1.11 21.41
N ARG A 113 -1.58 2.00 20.81
CA ARG A 113 -2.04 2.87 19.72
C ARG A 113 -0.97 3.09 18.67
N PRO A 114 -1.36 3.34 17.42
CA PRO A 114 -0.42 3.69 16.35
C PRO A 114 0.53 4.83 16.71
N GLY A 115 0.00 5.89 17.36
CA GLY A 115 0.78 7.08 17.69
C GLY A 115 1.93 6.86 18.67
N PHE A 116 1.93 5.76 19.43
CA PHE A 116 3.05 5.42 20.31
C PHE A 116 4.32 5.02 19.55
N MET A 117 4.24 4.78 18.23
CA MET A 117 5.43 4.65 17.41
C MET A 117 6.34 5.88 17.47
N LEU A 118 5.78 7.07 17.72
CA LEU A 118 6.58 8.28 17.86
C LEU A 118 7.46 8.23 19.12
N ASP A 119 7.01 7.57 20.19
CA ASP A 119 7.81 7.39 21.40
C ASP A 119 9.00 6.46 21.13
N TYR A 120 8.79 5.40 20.32
CA TYR A 120 9.86 4.52 19.84
C TYR A 120 10.87 5.31 19.00
N LEU A 121 10.39 6.05 18.00
CA LEU A 121 11.25 6.85 17.12
C LEU A 121 12.03 7.93 17.91
N SER A 122 11.42 8.56 18.91
CA SER A 122 12.13 9.48 19.79
C SER A 122 13.26 8.80 20.57
N GLY A 123 13.13 7.51 20.91
CA GLY A 123 14.20 6.73 21.51
C GLY A 123 15.34 6.36 20.56
N CYS A 124 15.07 6.31 19.25
CA CYS A 124 16.10 6.12 18.20
C CYS A 124 16.76 7.44 17.78
N ALA A 125 16.12 8.58 18.06
CA ALA A 125 16.53 9.88 17.53
C ALA A 125 17.80 10.44 18.20
N SER A 126 18.55 11.25 17.44
CA SER A 126 19.58 12.13 18.02
C SER A 126 18.94 13.33 18.74
N ASP A 127 19.62 13.84 19.79
CA ASP A 127 19.03 14.79 20.76
C ASP A 127 18.61 16.15 20.16
N SER A 128 19.17 16.60 19.02
CA SER A 128 18.71 17.81 18.32
C SER A 128 19.36 18.03 16.93
N PRO A 129 18.58 18.20 15.84
CA PRO A 129 17.14 17.96 15.74
C PRO A 129 16.83 16.46 15.89
N MET A 130 15.60 16.11 16.30
CA MET A 130 15.14 14.71 16.40
C MET A 130 15.25 14.03 15.03
N THR A 131 16.39 13.41 14.78
CA THR A 131 16.72 12.84 13.47
C THR A 131 16.70 11.34 13.57
N VAL A 132 15.92 10.70 12.72
CA VAL A 132 15.88 9.24 12.58
C VAL A 132 16.05 8.85 11.11
N SER A 133 16.58 7.66 10.87
CA SER A 133 16.70 7.13 9.52
C SER A 133 15.34 6.64 9.02
N ILE A 134 15.20 6.50 7.71
CA ILE A 134 14.02 5.83 7.17
C ILE A 134 13.94 4.35 7.60
N ASP A 135 15.09 3.73 7.91
CA ASP A 135 15.15 2.34 8.38
C ASP A 135 14.47 2.22 9.75
N ASP A 136 14.66 3.20 10.66
CA ASP A 136 13.96 3.23 11.97
C ASP A 136 12.43 3.28 11.81
N VAL A 137 11.96 4.06 10.83
CA VAL A 137 10.52 4.12 10.50
C VAL A 137 10.08 2.82 9.84
N TRP A 138 10.89 2.29 8.93
CA TRP A 138 10.59 1.05 8.23
C TRP A 138 10.49 -0.15 9.18
N ASP A 139 11.35 -0.25 10.18
CA ASP A 139 11.31 -1.29 11.22
C ASP A 139 9.94 -1.32 11.94
N VAL A 140 9.41 -0.15 12.30
CA VAL A 140 8.06 -0.04 12.90
C VAL A 140 7.00 -0.62 11.96
N ILE A 141 7.10 -0.29 10.67
CA ILE A 141 6.08 -0.66 9.67
C ILE A 141 6.21 -2.13 9.26
N ILE A 142 7.41 -2.64 9.02
CA ILE A 142 7.63 -3.98 8.49
C ILE A 142 7.52 -5.03 9.59
N ASP A 143 8.14 -4.80 10.75
CA ASP A 143 8.11 -5.75 11.86
C ASP A 143 6.83 -5.56 12.69
N GLY A 144 6.55 -4.31 13.08
CA GLY A 144 5.42 -3.99 13.94
C GLY A 144 4.06 -4.30 13.31
N LEU A 145 3.95 -4.25 11.98
CA LEU A 145 2.70 -4.55 11.26
C LEU A 145 2.75 -5.85 10.47
N ALA A 146 3.80 -6.66 10.60
CA ALA A 146 3.84 -8.00 9.99
C ALA A 146 2.56 -8.81 10.25
N PRO A 147 1.97 -8.83 11.48
CA PRO A 147 0.75 -9.59 11.77
C PRO A 147 -0.52 -9.07 11.06
N VAL A 148 -0.48 -7.87 10.47
CA VAL A 148 -1.63 -7.30 9.74
C VAL A 148 -1.89 -8.05 8.45
N TRP A 149 -0.82 -8.52 7.79
CA TRP A 149 -0.90 -9.08 6.44
C TRP A 149 -1.34 -10.55 6.46
N PRO A 150 -2.09 -11.01 5.44
CA PRO A 150 -2.53 -12.40 5.36
C PRO A 150 -1.36 -13.39 5.40
N ALA A 151 -1.48 -14.42 6.24
CA ALA A 151 -0.47 -15.48 6.35
C ALA A 151 -0.43 -16.40 5.12
N SER A 152 -1.43 -16.35 4.24
CA SER A 152 -1.57 -17.22 3.06
C SER A 152 -0.59 -16.92 1.91
N ARG A 153 0.24 -15.89 2.03
CA ARG A 153 1.20 -15.48 1.00
C ARG A 153 2.48 -16.32 1.07
N THR A 154 3.44 -16.04 0.19
CA THR A 154 4.76 -16.70 0.14
C THR A 154 5.37 -16.80 1.54
N GLN A 155 5.82 -18.00 1.90
CA GLN A 155 6.42 -18.29 3.21
C GLN A 155 7.82 -18.89 3.05
N ILE A 156 8.68 -18.61 4.02
CA ILE A 156 9.94 -19.35 4.25
C ILE A 156 9.89 -19.85 5.69
N ASP A 157 10.12 -21.15 5.89
CA ASP A 157 10.11 -21.80 7.21
C ASP A 157 8.85 -21.50 8.05
N GLY A 158 7.69 -21.39 7.40
CA GLY A 158 6.41 -21.10 8.04
C GLY A 158 6.17 -19.62 8.38
N VAL A 159 7.12 -18.73 8.05
CA VAL A 159 7.00 -17.28 8.23
C VAL A 159 6.50 -16.65 6.94
N SER A 160 5.35 -15.98 7.00
CA SER A 160 4.82 -15.21 5.86
C SER A 160 5.74 -14.02 5.56
N LEU A 161 6.12 -13.89 4.29
CA LEU A 161 6.87 -12.75 3.79
C LEU A 161 5.96 -11.60 3.33
N GLY A 162 4.64 -11.80 3.32
CA GLY A 162 3.71 -10.78 2.85
C GLY A 162 3.75 -10.60 1.34
N ASP A 163 3.90 -9.37 0.86
CA ASP A 163 3.90 -9.02 -0.57
C ASP A 163 5.26 -9.30 -1.24
N VAL A 164 5.64 -10.57 -1.23
CA VAL A 164 6.84 -11.14 -1.85
C VAL A 164 6.39 -12.30 -2.72
N TRP A 165 6.79 -12.33 -3.99
CA TRP A 165 6.26 -13.31 -4.95
C TRP A 165 7.38 -13.98 -5.75
N PRO A 166 7.24 -15.27 -6.09
CA PRO A 166 8.16 -15.93 -7.00
C PRO A 166 8.03 -15.32 -8.40
N CYS A 167 9.17 -15.07 -9.02
CA CYS A 167 9.32 -14.59 -10.39
C CYS A 167 10.13 -15.65 -11.16
N PRO A 168 9.46 -16.56 -11.89
CA PRO A 168 10.11 -17.72 -12.48
C PRO A 168 11.30 -17.39 -13.40
N ILE A 169 11.27 -16.24 -14.08
CA ILE A 169 12.36 -15.81 -14.98
C ILE A 169 13.67 -15.49 -14.23
N LEU A 170 13.61 -15.28 -12.91
CA LEU A 170 14.77 -15.03 -12.04
C LEU A 170 15.32 -16.31 -11.41
N ALA A 171 14.65 -17.45 -11.55
CA ALA A 171 15.22 -18.72 -11.13
C ALA A 171 16.54 -18.98 -11.88
N LEU A 172 17.56 -19.49 -11.17
CA LEU A 172 18.94 -19.74 -11.61
C LEU A 172 19.06 -20.22 -13.08
N PRO A 173 20.18 -19.91 -13.77
CA PRO A 173 20.25 -20.01 -15.21
C PRO A 173 19.85 -21.40 -15.67
N LEU A 174 18.91 -21.43 -16.62
CA LEU A 174 18.63 -22.62 -17.39
C LEU A 174 19.96 -23.24 -17.83
N ASP A 175 20.15 -24.54 -17.60
CA ASP A 175 21.23 -25.29 -18.23
C ASP A 175 21.16 -25.02 -19.75
N SER A 176 22.23 -25.30 -20.50
CA SER A 176 22.30 -25.03 -21.95
C SER A 176 21.19 -25.70 -22.78
N ASP A 177 20.43 -26.62 -22.19
CA ASP A 177 19.25 -27.30 -22.75
C ASP A 177 17.89 -26.70 -22.33
N GLY A 178 17.87 -25.59 -21.57
CA GLY A 178 16.64 -24.97 -21.09
C GLY A 178 16.04 -25.63 -19.84
N SER A 179 16.74 -26.58 -19.20
CA SER A 179 16.27 -27.23 -17.97
C SER A 179 16.87 -26.61 -16.71
N SER A 180 16.15 -26.64 -15.60
CA SER A 180 16.71 -26.40 -14.26
C SER A 180 16.52 -27.67 -13.44
N LYS A 181 17.63 -28.24 -12.94
CA LYS A 181 17.62 -29.39 -12.02
C LYS A 181 17.47 -28.99 -10.55
N GLN A 182 17.49 -27.69 -10.24
CA GLN A 182 17.33 -27.18 -8.89
C GLN A 182 15.92 -26.62 -8.72
N GLN A 183 15.29 -26.90 -7.58
CA GLN A 183 14.09 -26.15 -7.22
C GLN A 183 14.45 -24.67 -7.09
N PRO A 184 13.62 -23.73 -7.60
CA PRO A 184 13.86 -22.31 -7.44
C PRO A 184 14.06 -21.97 -5.96
N GLY A 185 15.19 -21.36 -5.63
CA GLY A 185 15.46 -20.89 -4.28
C GLY A 185 14.89 -19.50 -4.05
N THR A 186 15.36 -18.85 -2.99
CA THR A 186 14.92 -17.49 -2.62
C THR A 186 15.36 -16.42 -3.61
N GLU A 187 16.30 -16.72 -4.50
CA GLU A 187 16.76 -15.82 -5.57
C GLU A 187 15.67 -15.49 -6.60
N CYS A 188 14.64 -16.31 -6.72
CA CYS A 188 13.52 -16.02 -7.61
C CYS A 188 12.45 -15.13 -6.96
N LEU A 189 12.57 -14.80 -5.67
CA LEU A 189 11.57 -14.01 -4.95
C LEU A 189 11.77 -12.51 -5.16
N VAL A 190 10.69 -11.80 -5.47
CA VAL A 190 10.68 -10.35 -5.62
C VAL A 190 9.87 -9.72 -4.49
N PRO A 191 10.52 -8.97 -3.58
CA PRO A 191 9.83 -8.26 -2.51
C PRO A 191 9.30 -6.91 -2.98
N PHE A 192 8.00 -6.68 -2.84
CA PHE A 192 7.38 -5.40 -3.15
C PHE A 192 6.98 -4.63 -1.90
N HIS A 193 6.36 -5.30 -0.94
CA HIS A 193 5.81 -4.69 0.28
C HIS A 193 5.05 -3.38 -0.01
N LYS A 194 4.29 -3.33 -1.12
CA LYS A 194 3.82 -2.06 -1.70
C LYS A 194 2.93 -1.27 -0.75
N LEU A 195 2.12 -1.95 0.06
CA LEU A 195 1.27 -1.29 1.03
C LEU A 195 2.05 -0.75 2.24
N SER A 196 3.06 -1.48 2.69
CA SER A 196 3.98 -0.99 3.71
C SER A 196 4.73 0.24 3.19
N GLN A 197 5.25 0.21 1.96
CA GLN A 197 5.88 1.37 1.29
C GLN A 197 4.90 2.56 1.24
N TRP A 198 3.66 2.33 0.80
CA TRP A 198 2.64 3.38 0.72
C TRP A 198 2.30 3.98 2.09
N LEU A 199 2.18 3.12 3.12
CA LEU A 199 1.94 3.55 4.48
C LEU A 199 3.10 4.39 5.01
N THR A 200 4.33 3.97 4.77
CA THR A 200 5.53 4.73 5.16
C THR A 200 5.49 6.11 4.53
N TRP A 201 5.35 6.21 3.20
CA TRP A 201 5.24 7.50 2.50
C TRP A 201 4.14 8.39 3.08
N SER A 202 2.97 7.82 3.36
CA SER A 202 1.83 8.55 3.93
C SER A 202 2.09 9.07 5.35
N LEU A 203 2.89 8.35 6.14
CA LEU A 203 3.21 8.73 7.52
C LEU A 203 4.35 9.75 7.60
N LEU A 204 5.30 9.74 6.66
CA LEU A 204 6.44 10.66 6.68
C LEU A 204 6.00 12.12 6.76
N GLU A 205 4.96 12.52 6.02
CA GLU A 205 4.47 13.90 6.07
C GLU A 205 4.02 14.30 7.48
N VAL A 206 3.28 13.43 8.18
CA VAL A 206 2.76 13.68 9.52
C VAL A 206 3.88 13.63 10.56
N ILE A 207 4.79 12.66 10.46
CA ILE A 207 5.96 12.51 11.34
C ILE A 207 6.86 13.75 11.25
N VAL A 208 7.13 14.24 10.05
CA VAL A 208 7.97 15.43 9.84
C VAL A 208 7.26 16.70 10.29
N LYS A 209 6.03 16.95 9.80
CA LYS A 209 5.35 18.24 10.02
C LYS A 209 4.79 18.38 11.43
N LEU A 210 4.18 17.34 11.97
CA LEU A 210 3.51 17.38 13.28
C LEU A 210 4.37 16.76 14.37
N GLY A 211 5.06 15.66 14.07
CA GLY A 211 5.98 15.01 15.00
C GLY A 211 7.31 15.76 15.18
N ARG A 212 7.65 16.69 14.28
CA ARG A 212 8.89 17.48 14.29
C ARG A 212 10.16 16.62 14.22
N PHE A 213 10.09 15.50 13.52
CA PHE A 213 11.26 14.69 13.19
C PHE A 213 11.89 15.16 11.88
N THR A 214 13.20 15.00 11.77
CA THR A 214 13.91 14.98 10.50
C THR A 214 14.12 13.52 10.10
N ILE A 215 13.69 13.14 8.89
CA ILE A 215 13.86 11.78 8.39
C ILE A 215 14.95 11.77 7.32
N THR A 216 15.98 10.96 7.51
CA THR A 216 17.09 10.82 6.56
C THR A 216 16.94 9.57 5.69
N GLU A 217 17.72 9.52 4.61
CA GLU A 217 17.86 8.34 3.75
C GLU A 217 16.56 7.88 3.05
N THR A 218 15.61 8.81 2.85
CA THR A 218 14.30 8.52 2.22
C THR A 218 14.43 7.95 0.80
N GLU A 219 15.57 8.10 0.15
CA GLU A 219 15.91 7.48 -1.14
C GLU A 219 16.02 5.95 -1.11
N LYS A 220 16.07 5.32 0.08
CA LYS A 220 15.97 3.86 0.21
C LYS A 220 14.57 3.31 -0.08
N LEU A 221 13.54 4.14 0.04
CA LEU A 221 12.18 3.75 -0.33
C LEU A 221 12.04 3.67 -1.85
N THR A 222 11.23 2.72 -2.30
CA THR A 222 11.07 2.44 -3.73
C THR A 222 9.79 3.05 -4.30
N GLY A 223 9.70 3.08 -5.62
CA GLY A 223 8.47 3.40 -6.33
C GLY A 223 7.36 2.40 -5.98
N LEU A 224 6.10 2.81 -6.10
CA LEU A 224 4.97 1.95 -5.77
C LEU A 224 4.51 1.16 -7.01
N PRO A 225 4.69 -0.17 -7.05
CA PRO A 225 4.30 -0.99 -8.19
C PRO A 225 2.80 -1.34 -8.11
N GLU A 226 1.96 -0.32 -8.17
CA GLU A 226 0.52 -0.44 -8.29
C GLU A 226 0.06 -0.19 -9.72
N TYR A 227 -1.18 -0.60 -10.01
CA TYR A 227 -1.70 -0.68 -11.37
C TYR A 227 -1.78 0.65 -12.13
N ARG A 228 -1.84 1.81 -11.46
CA ARG A 228 -1.91 3.13 -12.13
C ARG A 228 -0.51 3.53 -12.64
N ASN A 229 0.50 3.41 -11.78
CA ASN A 229 1.91 3.62 -12.10
C ASN A 229 2.37 2.65 -13.19
N GLY A 230 2.17 1.34 -12.99
CA GLY A 230 2.52 0.35 -13.99
C GLY A 230 1.69 0.49 -15.26
N GLY A 231 0.42 0.89 -15.12
CA GLY A 231 -0.53 1.03 -16.22
C GLY A 231 -0.13 2.15 -17.16
N LEU A 232 0.36 3.25 -16.61
CA LEU A 232 0.93 4.34 -17.39
C LEU A 232 2.04 3.87 -18.33
N LEU A 233 2.91 2.96 -17.87
CA LEU A 233 4.04 2.47 -18.67
C LEU A 233 3.57 1.67 -19.88
N ILE A 234 2.46 0.94 -19.75
CA ILE A 234 1.85 0.20 -20.87
C ILE A 234 1.08 1.14 -21.78
N ASP A 235 0.25 2.03 -21.21
CA ASP A 235 -0.59 2.95 -21.97
C ASP A 235 0.21 3.98 -22.79
N MET A 236 1.44 4.29 -22.34
CA MET A 236 2.39 5.13 -23.06
C MET A 236 3.33 4.35 -24.00
N GLY A 237 3.19 3.02 -24.08
CA GLY A 237 3.99 2.16 -24.96
C GLY A 237 5.45 1.94 -24.53
N LEU A 238 5.78 2.18 -23.25
CA LEU A 238 7.11 1.86 -22.71
C LEU A 238 7.25 0.37 -22.39
N LEU A 239 6.16 -0.26 -21.96
CA LEU A 239 6.02 -1.70 -21.79
C LEU A 239 4.89 -2.21 -22.69
N GLU A 240 4.97 -3.47 -23.10
CA GLU A 240 3.90 -4.13 -23.83
C GLU A 240 3.64 -5.52 -23.27
N LEU A 241 2.36 -5.86 -23.13
CA LEU A 241 1.95 -7.22 -22.78
C LEU A 241 2.07 -8.10 -24.02
N LYS A 242 2.83 -9.20 -23.89
CA LYS A 242 3.03 -10.22 -24.93
C LYS A 242 1.67 -10.72 -25.44
N ASP A 243 1.56 -10.99 -26.74
CA ASP A 243 0.29 -11.40 -27.37
C ASP A 243 -0.31 -12.65 -26.73
N ALA A 244 0.50 -13.66 -26.45
CA ALA A 244 0.05 -14.90 -25.80
C ALA A 244 -0.51 -14.66 -24.39
N ASP A 245 0.12 -13.78 -23.61
CA ASP A 245 -0.40 -13.41 -22.29
C ASP A 245 -1.66 -12.57 -22.42
N ARG A 246 -1.73 -11.67 -23.40
CA ARG A 246 -2.94 -10.88 -23.68
C ARG A 246 -4.13 -11.79 -23.99
N GLU A 247 -3.96 -12.78 -24.85
CA GLU A 247 -4.98 -13.78 -25.17
C GLU A 247 -5.41 -14.55 -23.91
N ARG A 248 -4.44 -15.03 -23.13
CA ARG A 248 -4.68 -15.75 -21.87
C ARG A 248 -5.46 -14.92 -20.86
N GLY A 249 -5.06 -13.67 -20.64
CA GLY A 249 -5.72 -12.79 -19.68
C GLY A 249 -7.11 -12.31 -20.14
N LEU A 250 -7.40 -12.36 -21.44
CA LEU A 250 -8.72 -12.03 -21.97
C LEU A 250 -9.70 -13.21 -21.91
N ALA A 251 -9.22 -14.46 -21.87
CA ALA A 251 -10.07 -15.65 -21.86
C ALA A 251 -11.09 -15.65 -20.70
N ASP A 252 -10.68 -15.18 -19.53
CA ASP A 252 -11.50 -15.10 -18.31
C ASP A 252 -11.89 -13.66 -17.92
N SER A 253 -11.67 -12.69 -18.82
CA SER A 253 -12.00 -11.30 -18.53
C SER A 253 -13.48 -11.02 -18.77
N THR A 254 -14.07 -10.22 -17.88
CA THR A 254 -15.42 -9.68 -18.04
C THR A 254 -15.42 -8.34 -18.78
N SER A 255 -14.25 -7.87 -19.21
CA SER A 255 -14.05 -6.63 -19.97
C SER A 255 -13.04 -6.83 -21.11
N SER A 256 -12.79 -5.78 -21.89
CA SER A 256 -11.75 -5.78 -22.94
C SER A 256 -10.33 -5.63 -22.38
N VAL A 257 -10.15 -5.80 -21.07
CA VAL A 257 -8.86 -5.64 -20.38
C VAL A 257 -8.42 -7.02 -19.87
N PRO A 258 -7.20 -7.48 -20.19
CA PRO A 258 -6.70 -8.75 -19.67
C PRO A 258 -6.60 -8.73 -18.15
N ARG A 259 -6.88 -9.87 -17.52
CA ARG A 259 -6.94 -10.00 -16.06
C ARG A 259 -6.12 -11.19 -15.57
N PHE A 260 -5.37 -11.00 -14.49
CA PHE A 260 -4.52 -12.05 -13.91
C PHE A 260 -4.55 -12.02 -12.39
N GLU A 261 -4.24 -13.16 -11.77
CA GLU A 261 -3.99 -13.27 -10.33
C GLU A 261 -2.74 -12.49 -9.92
N VAL A 262 -2.71 -12.00 -8.68
CA VAL A 262 -1.58 -11.23 -8.15
C VAL A 262 -0.25 -11.99 -8.16
N SER A 263 -0.31 -13.31 -8.04
CA SER A 263 0.85 -14.22 -8.07
C SER A 263 1.27 -14.63 -9.48
N ASP A 264 0.51 -14.23 -10.50
CA ASP A 264 0.83 -14.55 -11.89
C ASP A 264 2.13 -13.86 -12.31
N SER A 265 2.98 -14.55 -13.09
CA SER A 265 4.25 -14.01 -13.54
C SER A 265 4.09 -12.70 -14.32
N VAL A 266 2.99 -12.53 -15.07
CA VAL A 266 2.69 -11.27 -15.75
C VAL A 266 2.61 -10.11 -14.76
N ILE A 267 1.92 -10.31 -13.63
CA ILE A 267 1.76 -9.27 -12.60
C ILE A 267 3.08 -9.06 -11.85
N VAL A 268 3.78 -10.12 -11.47
CA VAL A 268 5.06 -10.02 -10.75
C VAL A 268 6.13 -9.32 -11.60
N GLU A 269 6.29 -9.71 -12.88
CA GLU A 269 7.24 -9.09 -13.81
C GLU A 269 6.87 -7.62 -14.07
N TRP A 270 5.59 -7.33 -14.30
CA TRP A 270 5.12 -5.96 -14.52
C TRP A 270 5.35 -5.06 -13.30
N ARG A 271 5.07 -5.57 -12.10
CA ARG A 271 5.34 -4.85 -10.84
C ARG A 271 6.83 -4.63 -10.63
N ALA A 272 7.68 -5.64 -10.88
CA ALA A 272 9.13 -5.52 -10.79
C ALA A 272 9.67 -4.46 -11.76
N MET A 273 9.24 -4.51 -13.02
CA MET A 273 9.61 -3.51 -14.03
C MET A 273 9.11 -2.12 -13.65
N THR A 274 7.92 -2.01 -13.06
CA THR A 274 7.37 -0.73 -12.60
C THR A 274 8.28 -0.09 -11.56
N VAL A 275 8.76 -0.82 -10.55
CA VAL A 275 9.70 -0.28 -9.55
C VAL A 275 10.94 0.32 -10.23
N VAL A 276 11.59 -0.45 -11.10
CA VAL A 276 12.82 -0.02 -11.80
C VAL A 276 12.57 1.18 -12.71
N LEU A 277 11.46 1.18 -13.44
CA LEU A 277 11.15 2.24 -14.39
C LEU A 277 10.73 3.55 -13.71
N LEU A 278 10.13 3.49 -12.52
CA LEU A 278 9.82 4.69 -11.74
C LEU A 278 11.09 5.45 -11.33
N ASP A 279 12.16 4.76 -10.94
CA ASP A 279 13.45 5.40 -10.65
C ASP A 279 14.06 6.05 -11.89
N ARG A 280 13.97 5.36 -13.05
CA ARG A 280 14.44 5.92 -14.33
C ARG A 280 13.61 7.12 -14.77
N ILE A 281 12.31 7.12 -14.52
CA ILE A 281 11.42 8.27 -14.77
C ILE A 281 11.82 9.44 -13.88
N ALA A 282 12.01 9.21 -12.58
CA ALA A 282 12.45 10.24 -11.64
C ALA A 282 13.79 10.85 -12.08
N ASP A 283 14.79 10.03 -12.41
CA ASP A 283 16.08 10.51 -12.92
C ASP A 283 15.94 11.30 -14.24
N THR A 284 15.07 10.84 -15.15
CA THR A 284 14.79 11.55 -16.40
C THR A 284 14.15 12.91 -16.16
N ILE A 285 13.18 13.00 -15.23
CA ILE A 285 12.56 14.27 -14.83
C ILE A 285 13.60 15.21 -14.24
N ARG A 286 14.43 14.73 -13.31
CA ARG A 286 15.53 15.51 -12.73
C ARG A 286 16.42 16.12 -13.81
N LYS A 287 16.86 15.30 -14.76
CA LYS A 287 17.72 15.72 -15.89
C LYS A 287 17.02 16.73 -16.80
N LYS A 288 15.75 16.50 -17.15
CA LYS A 288 14.97 17.39 -18.04
C LYS A 288 14.63 18.73 -17.40
N CYS A 289 14.42 18.75 -16.09
CA CYS A 289 14.20 19.97 -15.32
C CYS A 289 15.53 20.67 -14.92
N ALA A 290 16.68 20.11 -15.29
CA ALA A 290 18.00 20.61 -14.94
C ALA A 290 18.17 20.88 -13.44
N LEU A 291 17.60 20.01 -12.59
CA LEU A 291 17.68 20.14 -11.14
C LEU A 291 19.06 19.65 -10.66
N PRO A 292 19.94 20.54 -10.15
CA PRO A 292 21.19 20.12 -9.53
C PRO A 292 20.90 19.36 -8.23
N ASP A 293 21.82 18.49 -7.80
CA ASP A 293 21.60 17.62 -6.62
C ASP A 293 21.21 18.40 -5.36
N ALA A 294 21.80 19.57 -5.14
CA ALA A 294 21.48 20.46 -4.01
C ALA A 294 20.06 21.07 -4.06
N GLN A 295 19.33 20.93 -5.17
CA GLN A 295 17.96 21.42 -5.36
C GLN A 295 16.96 20.28 -5.57
N ILE A 296 17.39 19.02 -5.49
CA ILE A 296 16.46 17.89 -5.49
C ILE A 296 15.63 18.01 -4.22
N PRO A 297 14.30 18.17 -4.32
CA PRO A 297 13.47 18.29 -3.14
C PRO A 297 13.44 16.97 -2.35
N ASP A 298 13.31 17.07 -1.03
CA ASP A 298 13.10 15.88 -0.18
C ASP A 298 11.90 15.06 -0.65
N MET A 299 12.00 13.74 -0.50
CA MET A 299 11.00 12.76 -0.95
C MET A 299 10.68 12.92 -2.44
N PHE A 300 11.69 13.19 -3.27
CA PHE A 300 11.51 13.48 -4.69
C PHE A 300 10.70 12.40 -5.42
N LEU A 301 10.99 11.13 -5.16
CA LEU A 301 10.26 10.02 -5.76
C LEU A 301 8.76 10.07 -5.40
N ALA A 302 8.39 10.32 -4.14
CA ALA A 302 6.99 10.47 -3.74
C ALA A 302 6.28 11.58 -4.52
N ARG A 303 6.96 12.69 -4.80
CA ARG A 303 6.42 13.79 -5.63
C ARG A 303 6.22 13.37 -7.09
N VAL A 304 7.14 12.57 -7.64
CA VAL A 304 7.01 11.99 -8.99
C VAL A 304 5.84 11.03 -9.06
N LEU A 305 5.60 10.22 -8.01
CA LEU A 305 4.47 9.32 -7.94
C LEU A 305 3.14 10.10 -7.92
N GLU A 306 2.96 10.99 -6.93
CA GLU A 306 1.70 11.69 -6.71
C GLU A 306 1.35 12.66 -7.86
N GLY A 307 2.32 13.52 -8.24
CA GLY A 307 2.12 14.54 -9.26
C GLY A 307 2.31 14.05 -10.70
N GLY A 308 2.94 12.89 -10.88
CA GLY A 308 3.33 12.36 -12.18
C GLY A 308 2.64 11.04 -12.50
N THR A 309 3.26 9.93 -12.14
CA THR A 309 2.92 8.61 -12.71
C THR A 309 1.55 8.10 -12.27
N TRP A 310 1.16 8.35 -11.02
CA TRP A 310 -0.13 7.92 -10.50
C TRP A 310 -1.26 8.72 -11.16
N LYS A 311 -1.17 10.06 -11.11
CA LYS A 311 -2.15 10.94 -11.74
C LYS A 311 -2.25 10.69 -13.25
N GLY A 312 -1.12 10.64 -13.94
CA GLY A 312 -1.04 10.36 -15.37
C GLY A 312 -1.62 8.99 -15.73
N GLY A 313 -1.38 7.97 -14.92
CA GLY A 313 -1.97 6.63 -15.09
C GLY A 313 -3.50 6.66 -15.04
N ARG A 314 -4.08 7.36 -14.07
CA ARG A 314 -5.55 7.52 -13.96
C ARG A 314 -6.14 8.28 -15.15
N GLU A 315 -5.51 9.39 -15.54
CA GLU A 315 -5.99 10.23 -16.63
C GLU A 315 -5.92 9.50 -17.99
N ASN A 316 -4.82 8.76 -18.24
CA ASN A 316 -4.71 7.95 -19.45
C ASN A 316 -5.68 6.78 -19.47
N ALA A 317 -5.84 6.07 -18.36
CA ALA A 317 -6.83 5.01 -18.24
C ALA A 317 -8.25 5.51 -18.55
N ALA A 318 -8.63 6.68 -18.01
CA ALA A 318 -9.92 7.31 -18.31
C ALA A 318 -10.05 7.72 -19.79
N ARG A 319 -8.99 8.28 -20.39
CA ARG A 319 -8.99 8.67 -21.81
C ARG A 319 -9.10 7.45 -22.75
N LEU A 320 -8.43 6.35 -22.43
CA LEU A 320 -8.33 5.17 -23.29
C LEU A 320 -9.49 4.19 -23.10
N ARG A 321 -10.08 4.12 -21.90
CA ARG A 321 -11.10 3.11 -21.55
C ARG A 321 -12.41 3.72 -21.02
N GLY A 322 -12.57 5.04 -21.12
CA GLY A 322 -13.83 5.74 -20.85
C GLY A 322 -14.38 5.46 -19.45
N ASP A 323 -15.60 4.94 -19.39
CA ASP A 323 -16.37 4.81 -18.15
C ASP A 323 -15.78 3.81 -17.15
N THR A 324 -15.06 2.78 -17.60
CA THR A 324 -14.44 1.81 -16.67
C THR A 324 -13.28 2.45 -15.91
N LYS A 325 -12.50 3.29 -16.61
CA LYS A 325 -11.24 3.89 -16.13
C LYS A 325 -10.25 2.82 -15.63
N ASP A 326 -10.35 1.61 -16.16
CA ASP A 326 -9.53 0.47 -15.75
C ASP A 326 -8.06 0.66 -16.20
N PRO A 327 -7.09 0.10 -15.49
CA PRO A 327 -5.73 -0.04 -16.02
C PRO A 327 -5.70 -0.92 -17.29
N PRO A 328 -4.58 -0.92 -18.04
CA PRO A 328 -4.36 -1.83 -19.18
C PRO A 328 -4.30 -3.31 -18.81
N ILE A 329 -4.06 -3.64 -17.54
CA ILE A 329 -4.07 -5.00 -17.00
C ILE A 329 -4.79 -4.95 -15.66
N ASN A 330 -5.82 -5.78 -15.50
CA ASN A 330 -6.57 -5.90 -14.26
C ASN A 330 -5.95 -6.96 -13.34
N ILE A 331 -5.85 -6.65 -12.05
CA ILE A 331 -5.38 -7.59 -11.02
C ILE A 331 -6.61 -8.18 -10.32
N ILE A 332 -6.66 -9.51 -10.22
CA ILE A 332 -7.58 -10.19 -9.31
C ILE A 332 -7.04 -9.97 -7.91
N SER A 333 -7.71 -9.12 -7.14
CA SER A 333 -7.32 -8.76 -5.78
C SER A 333 -8.46 -9.04 -4.81
N ASP A 334 -8.09 -9.54 -3.64
CA ASP A 334 -8.95 -9.71 -2.46
C ASP A 334 -9.06 -8.42 -1.63
N GLY A 335 -8.54 -7.29 -2.12
CA GLY A 335 -8.51 -6.03 -1.38
C GLY A 335 -7.40 -5.96 -0.33
N THR A 336 -6.43 -6.88 -0.33
CA THR A 336 -5.24 -6.81 0.53
C THR A 336 -3.95 -6.49 -0.25
N ILE A 337 -4.06 -6.38 -1.58
CA ILE A 337 -2.99 -5.98 -2.52
C ILE A 337 -3.60 -5.03 -3.56
N PHE A 338 -2.87 -3.99 -3.93
CA PHE A 338 -3.31 -2.93 -4.83
C PHE A 338 -2.59 -3.05 -6.16
#